data_AF-A0A6V7KBC9-F1
#
_entry.id   AF-A0A6V7KBC9-F1
#
_cell.length_a   1.000
_cell.length_b   1.000
_cell.length_c   1.000
_cell.angle_alpha   90.00
_cell.angle_beta   90.00
_cell.angle_gamma   90.00
#
_symmetry.space_group_name_H-M   'P 1'
#
loop_
_entity.id
_entity.type
_entity.pdbx_description
1 polymer ?
#
loop_
_entity_poly.entity_id
_entity_poly.type
_entity_poly.pdbx_seq_one_letter_code
_entity_poly.pdbx_strand_id
1 'polypeptide(L)' 'MFSVRLVTVDSYQAQPLPQLDPTYSVFRGCEIKNVPVIRVFGTTPT' A
#
# COMPACT_ATOMS: atom_id res chain seq x y z
N MET A 1 -11.10 -16.45 7.65
CA MET A 1 -9.76 -15.84 7.56
C MET A 1 -9.37 -15.76 6.09
N PHE A 2 -9.02 -14.58 5.57
CA PHE A 2 -8.53 -14.44 4.20
C PHE A 2 -7.04 -14.83 4.15
N SER A 3 -6.62 -15.54 3.11
CA SER A 3 -5.24 -15.99 2.92
C SER A 3 -4.90 -15.98 1.43
N VAL A 4 -3.64 -15.67 1.11
CA VAL A 4 -3.11 -15.64 -0.25
C VAL A 4 -1.71 -16.28 -0.24
N ARG A 5 -1.47 -17.25 -1.12
CA ARG A 5 -0.12 -17.79 -1.38
C ARG A 5 0.60 -16.83 -2.33
N LEU A 6 1.66 -16.21 -1.84
CA LEU A 6 2.49 -15.26 -2.58
C LEU A 6 3.22 -15.95 -3.73
N VAL A 7 3.05 -15.42 -4.95
CA VAL A 7 3.75 -15.85 -6.17
C VAL A 7 4.79 -14.80 -6.57
N THR A 8 4.39 -13.53 -6.57
CA THR A 8 5.30 -12.40 -6.81
C THR A 8 4.82 -11.15 -6.09
N VAL A 9 5.73 -10.21 -5.87
CA VAL A 9 5.48 -8.91 -5.23
C VAL A 9 6.21 -7.83 -6.00
N ASP A 10 5.56 -6.69 -6.17
CA ASP A 10 6.21 -5.48 -6.62
C ASP A 10 5.81 -4.26 -5.78
N SER A 11 6.46 -3.14 -6.05
CA SER A 11 6.18 -1.87 -5.39
C SER A 11 6.15 -0.72 -6.38
N TYR A 12 5.28 0.26 -6.14
CA TYR A 12 5.25 1.51 -6.88
C TYR A 12 4.88 2.68 -5.95
N GLN A 13 4.90 3.90 -6.48
CA GLN A 13 4.45 5.10 -5.76
C GLN A 13 3.12 5.60 -6.32
N ALA A 14 2.22 5.99 -5.42
CA ALA A 14 0.91 6.53 -5.77
C ALA A 14 0.52 7.70 -4.85
N GLN A 15 -0.45 8.51 -5.27
CA GLN A 15 -1.12 9.46 -4.37
C GLN A 15 -1.79 8.69 -3.21
N PRO A 16 -1.74 9.20 -1.97
CA PRO A 16 -2.37 8.54 -0.84
C PRO A 16 -3.90 8.51 -1.01
N LEU A 17 -4.50 7.37 -0.68
CA LEU A 17 -5.95 7.22 -0.58
C LEU A 17 -6.42 7.72 0.79
N PRO A 18 -7.30 8.73 0.86
CA PRO A 18 -7.87 9.17 2.13
C PRO A 18 -8.51 7.98 2.87
N GLN A 19 -8.48 8.03 4.20
CA GLN A 19 -8.96 6.98 5.11
C GLN A 19 -8.20 5.63 5.09
N LEU A 20 -7.37 5.36 4.07
CA LEU A 20 -6.57 4.13 3.98
C LEU A 20 -5.08 4.39 4.21
N ASP A 21 -4.58 5.51 3.69
CA ASP A 21 -3.18 5.91 3.74
C ASP A 21 -2.97 7.16 4.60
N PRO A 22 -1.76 7.37 5.16
CA PRO A 22 -1.40 8.64 5.76
C PRO A 22 -1.35 9.74 4.70
N THR A 23 -2.14 10.80 4.89
CA THR A 23 -2.20 11.96 3.98
C THR A 23 -1.34 13.13 4.43
N TYR A 24 -0.86 13.14 5.68
CA TYR A 24 -0.03 14.21 6.25
C TYR A 24 1.17 13.64 7.00
N SER A 25 2.34 14.23 6.76
CA SER A 25 3.58 13.88 7.45
C SER A 25 3.78 14.79 8.65
N VAL A 26 3.59 14.26 9.86
CA VAL A 26 3.85 15.00 11.11
C VAL A 26 5.32 15.40 11.22
N PHE A 27 6.24 14.55 10.75
CA PHE A 27 7.68 14.84 10.76
C PHE A 27 8.05 16.02 9.84
N ARG A 28 7.40 16.13 8.67
CA ARG A 28 7.69 17.19 7.70
C ARG A 28 6.77 18.40 7.82
N GLY A 29 5.69 18.29 8.59
CA GLY A 29 4.67 19.34 8.70
C GLY A 29 3.96 19.64 7.36
N CYS A 30 3.82 18.64 6.47
CA CYS A 30 3.23 18.86 5.16
C CYS A 30 2.42 17.65 4.65
N GLU A 31 1.58 17.88 3.64
CA GLU A 31 0.84 16.83 2.94
C GLU A 31 1.78 15.85 2.23
N ILE A 32 1.41 14.57 2.30
CA ILE A 32 2.14 13.49 1.63
C ILE A 32 1.69 13.44 0.18
N LYS A 33 2.63 13.69 -0.74
CA LYS A 33 2.34 13.64 -2.18
C LYS A 33 2.29 12.22 -2.71
N ASN A 34 3.16 11.32 -2.23
CA ASN A 34 3.14 9.93 -2.67
C ASN A 34 3.45 9.00 -1.50
N VAL A 35 2.80 7.84 -1.50
CA VAL A 35 3.05 6.73 -0.58
C VAL A 35 3.58 5.52 -1.36
N PRO A 36 4.45 4.70 -0.75
CA PRO A 36 4.83 3.43 -1.34
C PRO A 36 3.67 2.44 -1.22
N VAL A 37 3.32 1.80 -2.33
CA VAL A 37 2.29 0.76 -2.39
C VAL A 37 2.94 -0.55 -2.77
N ILE A 38 2.66 -1.61 -2.01
CA ILE A 38 3.12 -2.97 -2.27
C ILE A 38 1.96 -3.76 -2.90
N ARG A 39 2.17 -4.37 -4.05
CA ARG A 39 1.19 -5.27 -4.67
C ARG A 39 1.65 -6.71 -4.50
N VAL A 40 0.74 -7.55 -4.01
CA VAL A 40 0.96 -8.98 -3.82
C VAL A 40 0.11 -9.74 -4.83
N PHE A 41 0.74 -10.59 -5.63
CA PHE A 41 0.08 -11.45 -6.60
C PHE A 41 0.17 -12.90 -6.13
N GLY A 42 -0.94 -13.61 -6.12
CA GLY A 42 -1.02 -14.93 -5.52
C GLY A 42 -2.37 -15.60 -5.65
N THR A 43 -2.50 -16.80 -5.09
CA THR A 43 -3.73 -17.60 -5.12
C THR A 43 -4.40 -17.66 -3.75
N THR A 44 -5.72 -17.63 -3.69
CA THR A 44 -6.48 -17.91 -2.46
C THR A 44 -6.62 -19.42 -2.23
N PRO A 45 -6.71 -19.90 -0.98
CA PRO A 45 -7.09 -21.28 -0.70
C PRO A 45 -8.48 -21.60 -1.26
N THR A 46 -8.65 -22.80 -1.80
CA THR A 46 -9.96 -23.40 -2.12
C THR A 46 -10.69 -23.82 -0.86
#